data_AF-A0A143X3Y3-F1
#
_entry.id   AF-A0A143X3Y3-F1
#
_cell.length_a   1.000
_cell.length_b   1.000
_cell.length_c   1.000
_cell.angle_alpha   90.00
_cell.angle_beta   90.00
_cell.angle_gamma   90.00
#
_symmetry.space_group_name_H-M   'P 1'
#
loop_
_entity.id
_entity.type
_entity.pdbx_description
1 polymer ?
#
loop_
_entity_poly.entity_id
_entity_poly.type
_entity_poly.pdbx_seq_one_letter_code
_entity_poly.pdbx_strand_id
1 'polypeptide(L)'
;MRDYAMDLANIAASIVNDVMGSNLKVKNSYSSDGNHIIMEFDGYPLYKSRRKGKAFVQFPRSTFYVRKKDICFAPVQQAQCHYYQEQLGKQFAHPHVYNDGHPCWDNSKRERATDFIANIVETLSLQNVTRDSVNIGHCASGIMGVSTEALKNAKTQQQAVIKALKPKTMISDRRKLESYINKRWCAKITYLTRDM
;
A
#
# COMPACT_ATOMS: atom_id res chain seq x y z
N MET A 1 -28.42 -0.52 5.18
CA MET A 1 -27.37 0.48 5.48
C MET A 1 -26.45 0.51 4.27
N ARG A 2 -26.14 1.69 3.71
CA ARG A 2 -25.23 1.81 2.57
C ARG A 2 -23.84 1.28 2.94
N ASP A 3 -23.22 0.51 2.06
CA ASP A 3 -21.83 0.12 2.22
C ASP A 3 -20.92 1.28 1.80
N TYR A 4 -20.12 1.79 2.73
CA TYR A 4 -19.16 2.88 2.51
C TYR A 4 -17.74 2.37 2.31
N ALA A 5 -17.50 1.05 2.30
CA ALA A 5 -16.15 0.49 2.18
C ALA A 5 -15.44 0.95 0.90
N MET A 6 -16.15 0.99 -0.25
CA MET A 6 -15.59 1.50 -1.50
C MET A 6 -15.32 3.01 -1.48
N ASP A 7 -16.23 3.80 -0.89
CA ASP A 7 -16.05 5.25 -0.75
C ASP A 7 -14.80 5.57 0.10
N LEU A 8 -14.63 4.86 1.21
CA LEU A 8 -13.46 4.99 2.09
C LEU A 8 -12.17 4.47 1.42
N ALA A 9 -12.24 3.38 0.66
CA ALA A 9 -11.11 2.90 -0.12
C ALA A 9 -10.71 3.89 -1.22
N ASN A 10 -11.67 4.56 -1.87
CA ASN A 10 -11.41 5.62 -2.85
C ASN A 10 -10.70 6.81 -2.21
N ILE A 11 -11.10 7.20 -1.00
CA ILE A 11 -10.39 8.21 -0.21
C ILE A 11 -8.95 7.77 0.05
N ALA A 12 -8.74 6.57 0.59
CA ALA A 12 -7.42 6.02 0.88
C ALA A 12 -6.53 5.99 -0.37
N ALA A 13 -7.04 5.45 -1.48
CA ALA A 13 -6.30 5.33 -2.73
C ALA A 13 -5.98 6.71 -3.35
N SER A 14 -6.86 7.71 -3.17
CA SER A 14 -6.57 9.10 -3.57
C SER A 14 -5.42 9.72 -2.78
N ILE A 15 -5.27 9.37 -1.49
CA ILE A 15 -4.16 9.82 -0.65
C ILE A 15 -2.86 9.14 -1.08
N VAL A 16 -2.90 7.83 -1.37
CA VAL A 16 -1.75 7.11 -1.94
C VAL A 16 -1.31 7.77 -3.24
N ASN A 17 -2.24 8.10 -4.14
CA ASN A 17 -1.93 8.76 -5.41
C ASN A 17 -1.28 10.16 -5.21
N ASP A 18 -1.82 10.97 -4.31
CA ASP A 18 -1.30 12.30 -3.98
C ASP A 18 0.15 12.24 -3.49
N VAL A 19 0.50 11.19 -2.73
CA VAL A 19 1.86 10.96 -2.24
C VAL A 19 2.77 10.36 -3.30
N MET A 20 2.32 9.33 -4.02
CA MET A 20 3.13 8.59 -4.99
C MET A 20 3.37 9.35 -6.29
N GLY A 21 2.46 10.27 -6.65
CA GLY A 21 2.57 11.17 -7.79
C GLY A 21 1.49 10.92 -8.85
N SER A 22 1.08 11.99 -9.53
CA SER A 22 -0.05 12.03 -10.47
C SER A 22 0.11 11.17 -11.73
N ASN A 23 1.29 10.59 -11.94
CA ASN A 23 1.54 9.63 -13.02
C ASN A 23 0.89 8.26 -12.76
N LEU A 24 0.43 7.99 -11.53
CA LEU A 24 -0.39 6.82 -11.23
C LEU A 24 -1.87 7.12 -11.48
N LYS A 25 -2.52 6.24 -12.24
CA LYS A 25 -3.98 6.21 -12.34
C LYS A 25 -4.50 5.19 -11.33
N VAL A 26 -5.51 5.59 -10.57
CA VAL A 26 -6.04 4.78 -9.48
C VAL A 26 -7.46 4.35 -9.77
N LYS A 27 -7.73 3.06 -9.58
CA LYS A 27 -9.07 2.48 -9.70
C LYS A 27 -9.27 1.46 -8.60
N ASN A 28 -10.40 1.53 -7.91
CA ASN A 28 -10.77 0.51 -6.95
C ASN A 28 -11.91 -0.35 -7.50
N SER A 29 -11.93 -1.61 -7.08
CA SER A 29 -12.99 -2.56 -7.41
C SER A 29 -13.13 -3.58 -6.29
N TYR A 30 -14.26 -4.28 -6.26
CA TYR A 30 -14.39 -5.45 -5.42
C TYR A 30 -13.81 -6.67 -6.14
N SER A 31 -13.30 -7.63 -5.38
CA SER A 31 -13.06 -8.99 -5.90
C SER A 31 -14.36 -9.62 -6.39
N SER A 32 -14.26 -10.66 -7.22
CA SER A 32 -15.42 -11.36 -7.79
C SER A 32 -16.36 -11.93 -6.72
N ASP A 33 -15.82 -12.35 -5.57
CA ASP A 33 -16.57 -12.84 -4.41
C ASP A 33 -17.08 -11.73 -3.48
N GLY A 34 -16.74 -10.47 -3.76
CA GLY A 34 -17.15 -9.30 -2.96
C GLY A 34 -16.49 -9.20 -1.57
N ASN A 35 -15.55 -10.09 -1.23
CA ASN A 35 -14.92 -10.15 0.09
C ASN A 35 -13.73 -9.21 0.24
N HIS A 36 -13.13 -8.79 -0.87
CA HIS A 36 -11.93 -7.95 -0.89
C HIS A 36 -12.16 -6.68 -1.70
N ILE A 37 -11.41 -5.65 -1.35
CA ILE A 37 -11.20 -4.47 -2.18
C ILE A 37 -9.85 -4.63 -2.86
N ILE A 38 -9.82 -4.32 -4.16
CA ILE A 38 -8.64 -4.30 -5.00
C ILE A 38 -8.39 -2.83 -5.38
N MET A 39 -7.29 -2.26 -4.88
CA MET A 39 -6.75 -0.99 -5.34
C MET A 39 -5.77 -1.23 -6.49
N GLU A 40 -6.10 -0.75 -7.68
CA GLU A 40 -5.26 -0.79 -8.87
C GLU A 40 -4.53 0.56 -9.03
N PHE A 41 -3.22 0.48 -9.25
CA PHE A 41 -2.31 1.60 -9.55
C PHE A 41 -1.67 1.36 -10.93
N ASP A 42 -2.25 1.96 -11.97
CA ASP A 42 -1.73 1.88 -13.34
C ASP A 42 -0.67 2.97 -13.60
N GLY A 43 0.37 2.62 -14.36
CA GLY A 43 1.55 3.46 -14.60
C GLY A 43 2.76 3.12 -13.71
N TYR A 44 2.68 2.05 -12.93
CA TYR A 44 3.75 1.58 -12.04
C TYR A 44 4.91 0.94 -12.82
N PRO A 45 6.19 1.29 -12.55
CA PRO A 45 7.34 0.65 -13.19
C PRO A 45 7.47 -0.82 -12.78
N LEU A 46 7.41 -1.75 -13.74
CA LEU A 46 7.48 -3.18 -13.43
C LEU A 46 8.94 -3.60 -13.20
N TYR A 47 9.18 -4.44 -12.19
CA TYR A 47 10.52 -4.94 -11.89
C TYR A 47 11.09 -5.75 -13.06
N LYS A 48 12.40 -5.62 -13.31
CA LYS A 48 13.14 -6.23 -14.44
C LYS A 48 12.52 -5.92 -15.82
N SER A 49 11.73 -4.86 -15.92
CA SER A 49 11.07 -4.45 -17.16
C SER A 49 11.33 -2.96 -17.43
N ARG A 50 11.42 -2.59 -18.71
CA ARG A 50 11.41 -1.17 -19.12
C ARG A 50 10.00 -0.63 -19.26
N ARG A 51 8.97 -1.48 -19.12
CA ARG A 51 7.56 -1.14 -19.28
C ARG A 51 6.96 -0.69 -17.94
N LYS A 52 5.98 0.20 -18.03
CA LYS A 52 5.04 0.47 -16.95
C LYS A 52 3.86 -0.48 -17.06
N GLY A 53 3.20 -0.76 -15.94
CA GLY A 53 1.99 -1.56 -15.88
C GLY A 53 1.26 -1.30 -14.57
N LYS A 54 0.48 -2.28 -14.14
CA LYS A 54 -0.36 -2.16 -12.95
C LYS A 54 0.36 -2.71 -11.73
N ALA A 55 0.19 -2.05 -10.58
CA ALA A 55 0.37 -2.64 -9.28
C ALA A 55 -0.99 -2.75 -8.60
N PHE A 56 -1.20 -3.79 -7.80
CA PHE A 56 -2.45 -4.02 -7.11
C PHE A 56 -2.21 -4.20 -5.62
N VAL A 57 -3.14 -3.72 -4.81
CA VAL A 57 -3.23 -4.01 -3.38
C VAL A 57 -4.61 -4.58 -3.11
N GLN A 58 -4.67 -5.82 -2.63
CA GLN A 58 -5.90 -6.49 -2.25
C GLN A 58 -5.95 -6.65 -0.74
N PHE A 59 -7.05 -6.25 -0.12
CA PHE A 59 -7.26 -6.35 1.34
C PHE A 59 -8.74 -6.59 1.65
N PRO A 60 -9.09 -7.02 2.87
CA PRO A 60 -10.47 -7.34 3.22
C PRO A 60 -11.41 -6.15 3.04
N ARG A 61 -12.61 -6.37 2.51
CA ARG A 61 -13.63 -5.32 2.40
C ARG A 61 -14.01 -4.73 3.75
N SER A 62 -13.93 -5.53 4.81
CA SER A 62 -14.21 -5.12 6.18
C SER A 62 -13.19 -4.16 6.79
N THR A 63 -12.05 -3.91 6.14
CA THR A 63 -11.01 -2.99 6.62
C THR A 63 -11.54 -1.59 6.91
N PHE A 64 -12.43 -1.07 6.05
CA PHE A 64 -13.06 0.23 6.24
C PHE A 64 -14.57 0.05 6.36
N TYR A 65 -15.17 0.58 7.42
CA TYR A 65 -16.61 0.46 7.62
C TYR A 65 -17.17 1.63 8.40
N VAL A 66 -18.49 1.78 8.37
CA VAL A 66 -19.21 2.78 9.15
C VAL A 66 -20.02 2.06 10.22
N ARG A 67 -19.91 2.53 11.47
CA ARG A 67 -20.73 2.05 12.59
C ARG A 67 -21.28 3.26 13.34
N LYS A 68 -22.60 3.36 13.46
CA LYS A 68 -23.27 4.48 14.17
C LYS A 68 -22.82 5.87 13.71
N LYS A 69 -22.62 6.06 12.40
CA LYS A 69 -22.06 7.27 11.75
C LYS A 69 -20.58 7.54 11.98
N ASP A 70 -19.89 6.71 12.76
CA ASP A 70 -18.44 6.77 12.90
C ASP A 70 -17.75 5.94 11.83
N ILE A 71 -16.68 6.50 11.25
CA ILE A 71 -15.80 5.75 10.35
C ILE A 71 -14.84 4.93 11.21
N CYS A 72 -14.90 3.63 11.02
CA CYS A 72 -14.10 2.65 11.75
C CYS A 72 -13.08 1.99 10.82
N PHE A 73 -12.01 1.53 11.43
CA PHE A 73 -10.97 0.74 10.78
C PHE A 73 -10.85 -0.61 11.48
N ALA A 74 -11.02 -1.70 10.74
CA ALA A 74 -10.74 -3.03 11.28
C ALA A 74 -9.24 -3.30 11.13
N PRO A 75 -8.54 -3.71 12.21
CA PRO A 75 -7.13 -4.04 12.10
C PRO A 75 -6.87 -5.07 11.00
N VAL A 76 -5.88 -4.81 10.18
CA VAL A 76 -5.50 -5.68 9.05
C VAL A 76 -4.22 -6.39 9.43
N GLN A 77 -4.17 -7.71 9.25
CA GLN A 77 -2.95 -8.49 9.34
C GLN A 77 -2.21 -8.47 8.01
N GLN A 78 -0.90 -8.65 8.06
CA GLN A 78 -0.08 -8.61 6.85
C GLN A 78 -0.48 -9.70 5.85
N ALA A 79 -0.73 -10.93 6.30
CA ALA A 79 -1.16 -12.02 5.45
C ALA A 79 -2.53 -11.80 4.79
N GLN A 80 -3.32 -10.83 5.28
CA GLN A 80 -4.61 -10.46 4.69
C GLN A 80 -4.46 -9.38 3.59
N CYS A 81 -3.28 -8.79 3.44
CA CYS A 81 -3.01 -7.74 2.47
C CYS A 81 -2.02 -8.23 1.40
N HIS A 82 -2.51 -8.47 0.20
CA HIS A 82 -1.71 -8.99 -0.90
C HIS A 82 -1.35 -7.89 -1.88
N TYR A 83 -0.10 -7.90 -2.34
CA TYR A 83 0.36 -6.98 -3.38
C TYR A 83 0.71 -7.77 -4.64
N TYR A 84 0.24 -7.29 -5.78
CA TYR A 84 0.49 -7.90 -7.08
C TYR A 84 1.07 -6.90 -8.08
N GLN A 85 1.75 -7.39 -9.12
CA GLN A 85 2.20 -6.60 -10.26
C GLN A 85 1.69 -7.19 -11.57
N GLU A 86 1.42 -6.34 -12.56
CA GLU A 86 0.92 -6.65 -13.90
C GLU A 86 -0.51 -7.22 -13.92
N GLN A 87 -0.79 -8.24 -13.11
CA GLN A 87 -2.11 -8.85 -12.93
C GLN A 87 -2.28 -9.42 -11.51
N LEU A 88 -3.52 -9.63 -11.06
CA LEU A 88 -3.82 -10.30 -9.79
C LEU A 88 -3.21 -11.71 -9.77
N GLY A 89 -2.74 -12.14 -8.59
CA GLY A 89 -2.05 -13.42 -8.42
C GLY A 89 -0.58 -13.40 -8.81
N LYS A 90 -0.13 -12.46 -9.65
CA LYS A 90 1.31 -12.28 -9.93
C LYS A 90 1.95 -11.45 -8.84
N GLN A 91 2.67 -12.11 -7.94
CA GLN A 91 3.29 -11.49 -6.76
C GLN A 91 4.06 -10.22 -7.11
N PHE A 92 3.78 -9.15 -6.38
CA PHE A 92 4.49 -7.88 -6.48
C PHE A 92 5.94 -8.09 -6.08
N ALA A 93 6.92 -7.68 -6.89
CA ALA A 93 8.33 -7.95 -6.62
C ALA A 93 8.84 -7.11 -5.43
N HIS A 94 8.50 -7.51 -4.21
CA HIS A 94 8.83 -6.79 -2.98
C HIS A 94 9.16 -7.78 -1.86
N PRO A 95 10.36 -7.71 -1.24
CA PRO A 95 10.86 -8.71 -0.29
C PRO A 95 9.95 -9.05 0.90
N HIS A 96 9.12 -8.11 1.38
CA HIS A 96 8.41 -8.28 2.64
C HIS A 96 6.95 -8.68 2.55
N VAL A 97 6.31 -8.70 1.38
CA VAL A 97 4.84 -8.65 1.32
C VAL A 97 4.13 -9.95 1.81
N TYR A 98 4.82 -11.06 2.01
CA TYR A 98 4.16 -12.36 1.93
C TYR A 98 3.87 -13.10 3.24
N ASN A 99 4.47 -12.71 4.38
CA ASN A 99 4.36 -13.48 5.62
C ASN A 99 4.04 -12.58 6.82
N ASP A 100 3.20 -13.07 7.75
CA ASP A 100 2.98 -12.43 9.05
C ASP A 100 4.25 -12.42 9.91
N GLY A 101 4.38 -11.39 10.76
CA GLY A 101 5.52 -11.23 11.66
C GLY A 101 6.70 -10.49 11.04
N HIS A 102 6.56 -9.99 9.80
CA HIS A 102 7.61 -9.20 9.18
C HIS A 102 7.77 -7.84 9.90
N PRO A 103 9.00 -7.39 10.19
CA PRO A 103 9.27 -6.18 11.00
C PRO A 103 8.72 -4.88 10.41
N CYS A 104 8.36 -4.87 9.12
CA CYS A 104 7.70 -3.71 8.53
C CYS A 104 6.24 -3.56 8.99
N TRP A 105 5.55 -4.61 9.47
CA TRP A 105 4.26 -4.50 10.16
C TRP A 105 4.49 -4.67 11.66
N ASP A 106 4.29 -3.61 12.42
CA ASP A 106 4.42 -3.63 13.89
C ASP A 106 3.44 -4.68 14.45
N ASN A 107 3.95 -5.67 15.18
CA ASN A 107 3.19 -6.82 15.70
C ASN A 107 2.28 -7.49 14.66
N SER A 108 2.74 -7.59 13.40
CA SER A 108 2.05 -8.19 12.24
C SER A 108 0.69 -7.59 11.84
N LYS A 109 0.28 -6.46 12.42
CA LYS A 109 -1.02 -5.81 12.12
C LYS A 109 -0.91 -4.30 11.98
N ARG A 110 -1.88 -3.72 11.27
CA ARG A 110 -2.15 -2.27 11.29
C ARG A 110 -3.43 -2.01 12.04
N GLU A 111 -3.39 -1.10 13.00
CA GLU A 111 -4.55 -0.77 13.83
C GLU A 111 -5.26 0.50 13.39
N ARG A 112 -4.62 1.32 12.55
CA ARG A 112 -5.17 2.61 12.08
C ARG A 112 -5.14 2.71 10.57
N ALA A 113 -6.14 3.39 10.01
CA ALA A 113 -6.21 3.71 8.57
C ALA A 113 -4.95 4.43 8.09
N THR A 114 -4.45 5.39 8.87
CA THR A 114 -3.22 6.13 8.58
C THR A 114 -2.02 5.20 8.41
N ASP A 115 -1.85 4.23 9.31
CA ASP A 115 -0.70 3.32 9.28
C ASP A 115 -0.77 2.38 8.08
N PHE A 116 -1.97 1.91 7.77
CA PHE A 116 -2.25 1.07 6.62
C PHE A 116 -1.98 1.79 5.29
N ILE A 117 -2.48 3.01 5.13
CA ILE A 117 -2.24 3.83 3.94
C ILE A 117 -0.74 4.15 3.79
N ALA A 118 -0.06 4.50 4.88
CA ALA A 118 1.37 4.76 4.87
C ALA A 118 2.17 3.51 4.47
N ASN A 119 1.75 2.33 4.94
CA ASN A 119 2.34 1.06 4.55
C ASN A 119 2.18 0.75 3.05
N ILE A 120 1.03 1.09 2.45
CA ILE A 120 0.84 0.98 0.99
C ILE A 120 1.85 1.88 0.27
N VAL A 121 1.99 3.15 0.68
CA VAL A 121 2.96 4.09 0.09
C VAL A 121 4.38 3.54 0.19
N GLU A 122 4.80 3.09 1.37
CA GLU A 122 6.15 2.55 1.59
C GLU A 122 6.42 1.31 0.77
N THR A 123 5.44 0.42 0.67
CA THR A 123 5.55 -0.80 -0.14
C THR A 123 5.63 -0.47 -1.63
N LEU A 124 4.79 0.44 -2.14
CA LEU A 124 4.87 0.83 -3.55
C LEU A 124 6.19 1.57 -3.87
N SER A 125 6.73 2.31 -2.91
CA SER A 125 7.98 3.07 -3.04
C SER A 125 9.25 2.34 -2.59
N LEU A 126 9.11 1.10 -2.12
CA LEU A 126 10.18 0.27 -1.56
C LEU A 126 10.96 0.92 -0.40
N GLN A 127 10.33 1.82 0.37
CA GLN A 127 10.96 2.51 1.49
C GLN A 127 11.14 1.60 2.72
N ASN A 128 10.34 0.54 2.80
CA ASN A 128 10.40 -0.46 3.86
C ASN A 128 11.33 -1.64 3.53
N VAL A 129 12.08 -1.60 2.42
CA VAL A 129 13.22 -2.50 2.20
C VAL A 129 14.50 -1.89 2.75
N THR A 130 14.85 -2.26 3.98
CA THR A 130 16.07 -1.83 4.67
C THR A 130 16.98 -3.01 4.97
N ARG A 131 18.25 -2.74 5.29
CA ARG A 131 19.19 -3.78 5.75
C ARG A 131 18.62 -4.55 6.94
N ASP A 132 18.03 -3.84 7.89
CA ASP A 132 17.42 -4.45 9.07
C ASP A 132 16.22 -5.31 8.71
N SER A 133 15.36 -4.85 7.79
CA SER A 133 14.24 -5.67 7.32
C SER A 133 14.74 -7.01 6.78
N VAL A 134 15.76 -7.00 5.91
CA VAL A 134 16.29 -8.21 5.29
C VAL A 134 17.07 -9.09 6.25
N ASN A 135 17.85 -8.51 7.16
CA ASN A 135 18.72 -9.26 8.07
C ASN A 135 17.97 -9.82 9.29
N ILE A 136 17.01 -9.07 9.84
CA ILE A 136 16.28 -9.46 11.06
C ILE A 136 15.01 -10.23 10.69
N GLY A 137 14.27 -9.79 9.67
CA GLY A 137 13.05 -10.45 9.23
C GLY A 137 13.28 -11.64 8.30
N HIS A 138 14.54 -11.96 7.98
CA HIS A 138 14.92 -12.97 6.98
C HIS A 138 14.25 -12.77 5.62
N CYS A 139 14.14 -11.51 5.20
CA CYS A 139 13.22 -11.13 4.14
C CYS A 139 13.83 -11.40 2.77
N ALA A 140 13.20 -12.32 2.07
CA ALA A 140 13.54 -12.67 0.70
C ALA A 140 12.28 -12.60 -0.15
N SER A 141 12.42 -12.01 -1.34
CA SER A 141 11.42 -12.24 -2.40
C SER A 141 12.06 -13.23 -3.36
N GLY A 142 11.37 -14.33 -3.66
CA GLY A 142 11.82 -15.28 -4.69
C GLY A 142 12.06 -14.64 -6.06
N ILE A 143 11.58 -13.40 -6.27
CA ILE A 143 11.77 -12.59 -7.47
C ILE A 143 12.98 -11.63 -7.35
N MET A 144 13.15 -11.00 -6.18
CA MET A 144 14.21 -10.02 -5.91
C MET A 144 15.52 -10.64 -5.37
N GLY A 145 15.53 -11.92 -5.04
CA GLY A 145 16.67 -12.62 -4.44
C GLY A 145 16.63 -12.64 -2.91
N VAL A 146 17.73 -13.11 -2.31
CA VAL A 146 17.90 -13.24 -0.86
C VAL A 146 18.92 -12.23 -0.34
N SER A 147 18.77 -11.83 0.93
CA SER A 147 19.79 -11.05 1.65
C SER A 147 20.26 -9.79 0.89
N THR A 148 21.57 -9.63 0.70
CA THR A 148 22.17 -8.46 0.05
C THR A 148 21.75 -8.28 -1.41
N GLU A 149 21.40 -9.36 -2.12
CA GLU A 149 20.89 -9.30 -3.48
C GLU A 149 19.50 -8.62 -3.52
N ALA A 150 18.62 -9.01 -2.59
CA ALA A 150 17.31 -8.39 -2.43
C ALA A 150 17.42 -6.88 -2.17
N LEU A 151 18.35 -6.45 -1.32
CA LEU A 151 18.62 -5.04 -1.04
C LEU A 151 19.08 -4.29 -2.29
N LYS A 152 20.01 -4.86 -3.06
CA LYS A 152 20.52 -4.25 -4.30
C LYS A 152 19.40 -4.10 -5.32
N ASN A 153 18.64 -5.16 -5.56
CA ASN A 153 17.56 -5.19 -6.53
C ASN A 153 16.40 -4.25 -6.13
N ALA A 154 16.03 -4.21 -4.86
CA ALA A 154 15.05 -3.28 -4.33
C ALA A 154 15.50 -1.82 -4.49
N LYS A 155 16.77 -1.50 -4.25
CA LYS A 155 17.31 -0.15 -4.46
C LYS A 155 17.23 0.28 -5.93
N THR A 156 17.57 -0.61 -6.86
CA THR A 156 17.42 -0.33 -8.30
C THR A 156 15.95 -0.08 -8.68
N GLN A 157 15.04 -0.91 -8.16
CA GLN A 157 13.60 -0.74 -8.40
C GLN A 157 13.08 0.56 -7.78
N GLN A 158 13.49 0.89 -6.55
CA GLN A 158 13.14 2.13 -5.87
C GLN A 158 13.54 3.36 -6.70
N GLN A 159 14.75 3.37 -7.28
CA GLN A 159 15.19 4.45 -8.17
C GLN A 159 14.30 4.57 -9.41
N ALA A 160 13.87 3.44 -10.00
CA ALA A 160 12.94 3.44 -11.13
C ALA A 160 11.57 4.00 -10.73
N VAL A 161 11.06 3.63 -9.55
CA VAL A 161 9.80 4.15 -8.98
C VAL A 161 9.88 5.66 -8.74
N ILE A 162 10.93 6.13 -8.06
CA ILE A 162 11.12 7.56 -7.77
C ILE A 162 11.23 8.36 -9.08
N LYS A 163 12.00 7.87 -10.05
CA LYS A 163 12.16 8.53 -11.35
C LYS A 163 10.85 8.61 -12.13
N ALA A 164 10.08 7.53 -12.15
CA ALA A 164 8.87 7.43 -12.97
C ALA A 164 7.66 8.14 -12.36
N LEU A 165 7.49 8.04 -11.04
CA LEU A 165 6.30 8.52 -10.35
C LEU A 165 6.50 9.89 -9.69
N LYS A 166 7.74 10.25 -9.36
CA LYS A 166 8.10 11.50 -8.66
C LYS A 166 7.30 11.68 -7.36
N PRO A 167 7.36 10.71 -6.43
CA PRO A 167 6.65 10.80 -5.17
C PRO A 167 7.11 11.99 -4.34
N LYS A 168 6.28 12.45 -3.40
CA LYS A 168 6.66 13.50 -2.45
C LYS A 168 7.88 13.07 -1.64
N THR A 169 8.79 13.99 -1.35
CA THR A 169 10.05 13.68 -0.63
C THR A 169 9.84 13.10 0.77
N MET A 170 8.68 13.33 1.39
CA MET A 170 8.34 12.81 2.71
C MET A 170 8.20 11.28 2.78
N ILE A 171 8.18 10.55 1.66
CA ILE A 171 8.06 9.08 1.68
C ILE A 171 9.19 8.38 2.43
N SER A 172 10.35 9.03 2.60
CA SER A 172 11.49 8.48 3.34
C SER A 172 11.46 8.81 4.84
N ASP A 173 10.45 9.53 5.32
CA ASP A 173 10.28 9.92 6.72
C ASP A 173 8.90 9.46 7.20
N ARG A 174 8.86 8.33 7.90
CA ARG A 174 7.64 7.68 8.39
C ARG A 174 6.74 8.65 9.16
N ARG A 175 7.31 9.44 10.07
CA ARG A 175 6.54 10.34 10.93
C ARG A 175 5.89 11.46 10.11
N LYS A 176 6.62 12.04 9.17
CA LYS A 176 6.07 13.07 8.27
C LYS A 176 5.01 12.47 7.35
N LEU A 177 5.24 11.27 6.82
CA LEU A 177 4.28 10.56 5.97
C LEU A 177 2.97 10.27 6.71
N GLU A 178 3.03 9.71 7.91
CA GLU A 178 1.85 9.47 8.75
C GLU A 178 1.11 10.76 9.10
N SER A 179 1.83 11.82 9.49
CA SER A 179 1.24 13.12 9.79
C SER A 179 0.48 13.68 8.58
N TYR A 180 1.08 13.59 7.39
CA TYR A 180 0.47 14.03 6.15
C TYR A 180 -0.79 13.22 5.82
N ILE A 181 -0.69 11.89 5.86
CA ILE A 181 -1.81 10.99 5.57
C ILE A 181 -2.95 11.22 6.56
N ASN A 182 -2.65 11.34 7.86
CA ASN A 182 -3.66 11.58 8.88
C ASN A 182 -4.44 12.87 8.61
N LYS A 183 -3.74 13.97 8.30
CA LYS A 183 -4.38 15.25 7.94
C LYS A 183 -5.27 15.10 6.72
N ARG A 184 -4.81 14.42 5.66
CA ARG A 184 -5.59 14.21 4.44
C ARG A 184 -6.78 13.28 4.66
N TRP A 185 -6.60 12.23 5.44
CA TRP A 185 -7.63 11.27 5.82
C TRP A 185 -8.74 11.99 6.58
N CYS A 186 -8.43 12.64 7.71
CA CYS A 186 -9.38 13.40 8.51
C CYS A 186 -10.16 14.43 7.70
N ALA A 187 -9.48 15.19 6.83
CA ALA A 187 -10.14 16.17 5.97
C ALA A 187 -11.15 15.50 5.02
N LYS A 188 -10.74 14.46 4.28
CA LYS A 188 -11.60 13.79 3.28
C LYS A 188 -12.77 13.04 3.91
N ILE A 189 -12.54 12.38 5.05
CA ILE A 189 -13.63 11.67 5.74
C ILE A 189 -14.66 12.64 6.32
N THR A 190 -14.24 13.83 6.78
CA THR A 190 -15.17 14.84 7.29
C THR A 190 -16.18 15.26 6.21
N TYR A 191 -15.72 15.42 4.97
CA TYR A 191 -16.63 15.69 3.85
C TYR A 191 -17.58 14.54 3.59
N LEU A 192 -17.07 13.30 3.56
CA LEU A 192 -17.92 12.11 3.36
C LEU A 192 -19.01 12.01 4.44
N THR A 193 -18.68 12.26 5.71
CA THR A 193 -19.63 12.17 6.83
C THR A 193 -20.66 13.27 6.87
N ARG A 194 -20.43 14.42 6.20
CA ARG A 194 -21.46 15.47 6.09
C ARG A 194 -22.63 15.03 5.22
N ASP A 195 -22.38 14.10 4.31
CA ASP A 195 -23.36 13.57 3.36
C ASP A 195 -24.00 12.23 3.84
N MET A 196 -23.81 11.86 5.12
CA MET A 196 -24.25 10.58 5.73
C MET A 196 -25.37 10.72 6.79
#